data_AF-A0A963CAE9-F1
#
_entry.id   AF-A0A963CAE9-F1
#
_cell.length_a   1.000
_cell.length_b   1.000
_cell.length_c   1.000
_cell.angle_alpha   90.00
_cell.angle_beta   90.00
_cell.angle_gamma   90.00
#
_symmetry.space_group_name_H-M   'P 1'
#
loop_
_entity.id
_entity.type
_entity.pdbx_description
1 polymer ?
#
loop_
_entity_poly.entity_id
_entity_poly.type
_entity_poly.pdbx_seq_one_letter_code
_entity_poly.pdbx_strand_id
1 'polypeptide(L)'
;MEGSRLRLAIIHAVVLLVLTLIGVGTAGAAEPDGSRRQALVAMVRQDCGSCHGLTLKGGLGPALLPEALAGKPTASLIATVLSGRPGTAMPGWSRFVSEAEAAWIIDQLRRGFPSLDAGGRR
;
A
#
# COMPACT_ATOMS: atom_id res chain seq x y z
N MET A 1 17.94 50.11 28.35
CA MET A 1 17.83 49.77 26.91
C MET A 1 18.36 48.37 26.58
N GLU A 2 19.39 47.86 27.26
CA GLU A 2 19.99 46.52 27.03
C GLU A 2 19.01 45.33 27.21
N GLY A 3 18.18 45.34 28.26
CA GLY A 3 17.29 44.22 28.59
C GLY A 3 16.17 43.96 27.59
N SER A 4 15.75 44.96 26.80
CA SER A 4 14.70 44.79 25.80
C SER A 4 15.21 44.10 24.53
N ARG A 5 16.51 44.27 24.22
CA ARG A 5 17.17 43.61 23.08
C ARG A 5 17.41 42.13 23.36
N LEU A 6 17.80 41.79 24.59
CA LEU A 6 18.01 40.41 25.03
C LEU A 6 16.69 39.61 25.03
N ARG A 7 15.59 40.20 25.51
CA ARG A 7 14.26 39.57 25.48
C ARG A 7 13.76 39.31 24.06
N LEU A 8 13.98 40.25 23.15
CA LEU A 8 13.61 40.11 21.75
C LEU A 8 14.43 38.99 21.07
N ALA A 9 15.74 38.93 21.31
CA ALA A 9 16.61 37.88 20.76
C ALA A 9 16.20 36.47 21.23
N ILE A 10 15.83 36.32 22.52
CA ILE A 10 15.35 35.05 23.07
C ILE A 10 14.02 34.63 22.44
N ILE A 11 13.08 35.57 22.25
CA ILE A 11 11.80 35.28 21.59
C ILE A 11 12.03 34.81 20.14
N HIS A 12 12.92 35.45 19.39
CA HIS A 12 13.24 35.03 18.02
C HIS A 12 13.92 33.65 18.00
N ALA A 13 14.85 33.39 18.92
CA ALA A 13 15.51 32.09 19.02
C ALA A 13 14.52 30.96 19.37
N VAL A 14 13.57 31.22 20.27
CA VAL A 14 12.51 30.27 20.63
C VAL A 14 11.52 30.07 19.48
N VAL A 15 11.13 31.13 18.78
CA VAL A 15 10.25 31.05 17.60
C VAL A 15 10.90 30.25 16.47
N LEU A 16 12.19 30.50 16.19
CA LEU A 16 12.95 29.74 15.19
C LEU A 16 13.10 28.26 15.59
N LEU A 17 13.33 27.96 16.86
CA LEU A 17 13.44 26.59 17.37
C LEU A 17 12.10 25.83 17.26
N VAL A 18 10.99 26.48 17.61
CA VAL A 18 9.64 25.89 17.49
C VAL A 18 9.26 25.65 16.02
N LEU A 19 9.63 26.56 15.11
CA LEU A 19 9.39 26.41 13.67
C LEU A 19 10.14 25.19 13.08
N THR A 20 11.32 24.86 13.59
CA THR A 20 12.07 23.68 13.11
C THR A 20 11.49 22.34 13.58
N LEU A 21 10.73 22.30 14.67
CA LEU A 21 10.15 21.07 15.24
C LEU A 21 8.84 20.63 14.55
N ILE A 22 8.20 21.51 13.76
CA ILE A 22 6.91 21.23 13.10
C ILE A 22 7.09 20.55 11.72
N GLY A 23 8.32 20.52 11.18
CA GLY A 23 8.60 20.07 9.82
C GLY A 23 8.78 18.56 9.60
N VAL A 24 8.81 17.74 10.66
CA VAL A 24 8.96 16.28 10.51
C VAL A 24 7.57 15.66 10.30
N GLY A 25 7.04 15.85 9.08
CA GLY A 25 5.89 15.08 8.63
C GLY A 25 6.27 13.61 8.58
N THR A 26 5.54 12.77 9.32
CA THR A 26 5.59 11.31 9.14
C THR A 26 5.22 11.03 7.69
N ALA A 27 6.20 10.71 6.86
CA ALA A 27 5.97 10.19 5.52
C ALA A 27 5.29 8.82 5.65
N GLY A 28 3.98 8.82 5.90
CA GLY A 28 3.16 7.65 5.66
C GLY A 28 3.35 7.28 4.19
N ALA A 29 3.53 5.98 3.92
CA ALA A 29 3.66 5.51 2.55
C ALA A 29 2.43 6.00 1.76
N ALA A 30 2.67 6.92 0.83
CA ALA A 30 1.61 7.51 0.02
C ALA A 30 0.91 6.39 -0.77
N GLU A 31 -0.41 6.48 -0.88
CA GLU A 31 -1.13 5.54 -1.75
C GLU A 31 -0.57 5.58 -3.18
N PRO A 32 -0.59 4.46 -3.91
CA PRO A 32 -0.10 4.43 -5.27
C PRO A 32 -0.90 5.43 -6.14
N ASP A 33 -0.20 6.16 -7.01
CA ASP A 33 -0.86 7.08 -7.93
C ASP A 33 -1.78 6.35 -8.93
N GLY A 34 -2.56 7.10 -9.70
CA GLY A 34 -3.54 6.52 -10.62
C GLY A 34 -2.94 5.57 -11.65
N SER A 35 -1.76 5.88 -12.19
CA SER A 35 -1.08 5.05 -13.19
C SER A 35 -0.54 3.77 -12.54
N ARG A 36 0.04 3.89 -11.34
CA ARG A 36 0.54 2.74 -10.61
C ARG A 36 -0.60 1.83 -10.16
N ARG A 37 -1.73 2.38 -9.72
CA ARG A 37 -2.93 1.59 -9.41
C ARG A 37 -3.41 0.77 -10.60
N GLN A 38 -3.46 1.35 -11.80
CA GLN A 38 -3.84 0.60 -13.01
C GLN A 38 -2.86 -0.55 -13.29
N ALA A 39 -1.56 -0.31 -13.15
CA ALA A 39 -0.55 -1.36 -13.31
C ALA A 39 -0.70 -2.50 -12.27
N LEU A 40 -0.98 -2.17 -11.01
CA LEU A 40 -1.23 -3.16 -9.96
C LEU A 40 -2.51 -3.96 -10.24
N VAL A 41 -3.56 -3.33 -10.75
CA VAL A 41 -4.79 -4.03 -11.15
C VAL A 41 -4.52 -4.99 -12.31
N ALA A 42 -3.78 -4.56 -13.33
CA ALA A 42 -3.33 -5.41 -14.44
C ALA A 42 -2.55 -6.63 -13.94
N MET A 43 -1.54 -6.40 -13.10
CA MET A 43 -0.72 -7.44 -12.49
C MET A 43 -1.55 -8.45 -11.70
N VAL A 44 -2.45 -8.01 -10.81
CA VAL A 44 -3.27 -8.94 -10.03
C VAL A 44 -4.21 -9.76 -10.92
N ARG A 45 -4.77 -9.15 -11.97
CA ARG A 45 -5.69 -9.85 -12.88
C ARG A 45 -4.99 -10.83 -13.82
N GLN A 46 -3.82 -10.48 -14.33
CA GLN A 46 -3.10 -11.28 -15.32
C GLN A 46 -2.18 -12.28 -14.64
N ASP A 47 -1.37 -11.82 -13.69
CA ASP A 47 -0.31 -12.63 -13.10
C ASP A 47 -0.85 -13.46 -11.93
N CYS A 48 -1.54 -12.85 -10.96
CA CYS A 48 -2.15 -13.63 -9.87
C CYS A 48 -3.37 -14.42 -10.36
N GLY A 49 -4.15 -13.84 -11.27
CA GLY A 49 -5.32 -14.49 -11.87
C GLY A 49 -5.01 -15.74 -12.68
N SER A 50 -3.76 -15.93 -13.15
CA SER A 50 -3.35 -17.16 -13.85
C SER A 50 -3.56 -18.43 -12.99
N CYS A 51 -3.35 -18.33 -11.67
CA CYS A 51 -3.59 -19.42 -10.73
C CYS A 51 -4.90 -19.26 -9.95
N HIS A 52 -5.23 -18.03 -9.55
CA HIS A 52 -6.40 -17.73 -8.71
C HIS A 52 -7.69 -17.48 -9.53
N GLY A 53 -7.62 -17.69 -10.85
CA GLY A 53 -8.68 -17.40 -11.81
C GLY A 53 -8.70 -15.92 -12.20
N LEU A 54 -8.99 -15.61 -13.48
CA LEU A 54 -9.07 -14.21 -13.96
C LEU A 54 -10.15 -13.40 -13.24
N THR A 55 -11.18 -14.08 -12.73
CA THR A 55 -12.25 -13.50 -11.90
C THR A 55 -11.95 -13.56 -10.40
N LEU A 56 -10.78 -14.08 -10.00
CA LEU A 56 -10.31 -14.28 -8.62
C LEU A 56 -11.15 -15.26 -7.78
N LYS A 57 -12.04 -16.02 -8.43
CA LYS A 57 -12.91 -17.03 -7.80
C LYS A 57 -12.20 -18.33 -7.42
N GLY A 58 -10.89 -18.44 -7.68
CA GLY A 58 -10.10 -19.64 -7.47
C GLY A 58 -9.95 -20.50 -8.72
N GLY A 59 -9.05 -21.47 -8.63
CA GLY A 59 -8.67 -22.40 -9.70
C GLY A 59 -7.60 -23.34 -9.18
N LEU A 60 -6.38 -23.22 -9.71
CA LEU A 60 -5.20 -23.89 -9.15
C LEU A 60 -4.84 -23.33 -7.77
N GLY A 61 -5.00 -22.02 -7.59
CA GLY A 61 -4.91 -21.33 -6.30
C GLY A 61 -6.28 -21.11 -5.66
N PRO A 62 -6.33 -20.82 -4.35
CA PRO A 62 -7.58 -20.51 -3.65
C PRO A 62 -8.24 -19.22 -4.17
N ALA A 63 -9.52 -19.01 -3.86
CA ALA A 63 -10.18 -17.74 -4.18
C ALA A 63 -9.50 -16.56 -3.45
N LEU A 64 -9.47 -15.39 -4.09
CA LEU A 64 -9.02 -14.11 -3.52
C LEU A 64 -10.17 -13.12 -3.35
N LEU A 65 -11.38 -13.65 -3.10
CA LEU A 65 -12.60 -12.86 -2.88
C LEU A 65 -12.70 -12.37 -1.42
N PRO A 66 -13.49 -11.32 -1.14
CA PRO A 66 -13.70 -10.80 0.21
C PRO A 66 -14.00 -11.89 1.25
N GLU A 67 -14.88 -12.83 0.93
CA GLU A 67 -15.30 -13.90 1.84
C GLU A 67 -14.15 -14.87 2.13
N ALA A 68 -13.33 -15.15 1.12
CA ALA A 68 -12.16 -16.01 1.27
C ALA A 68 -11.04 -15.35 2.08
N LEU A 69 -11.01 -14.01 2.13
CA LEU A 69 -10.03 -13.23 2.89
C LEU A 69 -10.53 -12.82 4.28
N ALA A 70 -11.81 -13.02 4.57
CA ALA A 70 -12.42 -12.67 5.85
C ALA A 70 -11.70 -13.34 7.02
N GLY A 71 -11.47 -12.58 8.10
CA GLY A 71 -10.79 -13.05 9.31
C GLY A 71 -9.28 -13.31 9.18
N LYS A 72 -8.69 -13.26 7.98
CA LYS A 72 -7.24 -13.40 7.80
C LYS A 72 -6.52 -12.11 8.22
N PRO A 73 -5.47 -12.15 9.06
CA PRO A 73 -4.74 -10.94 9.43
C PRO A 73 -4.11 -10.24 8.23
N THR A 74 -4.26 -8.92 8.13
CA THR A 74 -3.72 -8.14 7.00
C THR A 74 -2.21 -8.31 6.85
N ALA A 75 -1.46 -8.27 7.95
CA ALA A 75 -0.01 -8.47 7.95
C ALA A 75 0.40 -9.85 7.39
N SER A 76 -0.38 -10.90 7.68
CA SER A 76 -0.12 -12.25 7.14
C SER A 76 -0.37 -12.32 5.63
N LEU A 77 -1.42 -11.63 5.15
CA LEU A 77 -1.70 -11.54 3.71
C LEU A 77 -0.61 -10.76 2.98
N ILE A 78 -0.15 -9.63 3.53
CA ILE A 78 0.96 -8.85 3.00
C ILE A 78 2.23 -9.71 2.91
N ALA A 79 2.59 -10.40 4.01
CA ALA A 79 3.75 -11.30 4.02
C ALA A 79 3.62 -12.41 2.95
N THR A 80 2.42 -12.96 2.76
CA THR A 80 2.16 -13.96 1.72
C THR A 80 2.37 -13.39 0.31
N VAL A 81 1.94 -12.16 0.05
CA VAL A 81 2.16 -11.50 -1.25
C VAL A 81 3.66 -11.24 -1.48
N LEU A 82 4.36 -10.71 -0.48
CA LEU A 82 5.76 -10.31 -0.64
C LEU A 82 6.72 -11.51 -0.71
N SER A 83 6.48 -12.53 0.11
CA SER A 83 7.37 -13.69 0.28
C SER A 83 6.88 -14.96 -0.40
N GLY A 84 5.65 -14.99 -0.90
CA GLY A 84 5.02 -16.19 -1.44
C GLY A 84 4.63 -17.17 -0.34
N ARG A 85 4.41 -18.43 -0.72
CA ARG A 85 4.08 -19.50 0.24
C ARG A 85 5.03 -20.69 0.05
N PRO A 86 5.99 -20.91 0.97
CA PRO A 86 6.93 -22.02 0.89
C PRO A 86 6.24 -23.37 0.71
N GLY A 87 6.82 -24.23 -0.14
CA GLY A 87 6.24 -25.53 -0.47
C GLY A 87 5.02 -25.49 -1.40
N THR A 88 4.71 -24.33 -2.01
CA THR A 88 3.65 -24.19 -3.02
C THR A 88 4.18 -23.48 -4.26
N ALA A 89 3.39 -23.47 -5.34
CA ALA A 89 3.70 -22.74 -6.55
C ALA A 89 3.54 -21.21 -6.43
N MET A 90 3.03 -20.68 -5.31
CA MET A 90 2.79 -19.25 -5.12
C MET A 90 4.11 -18.51 -4.86
N PRO A 91 4.63 -17.70 -5.81
CA PRO A 91 5.91 -17.01 -5.67
C PRO A 91 5.75 -15.76 -4.79
N GLY A 92 6.88 -15.21 -4.34
CA GLY A 92 6.93 -13.90 -3.71
C GLY A 92 7.05 -12.77 -4.72
N TRP A 93 6.35 -11.67 -4.46
CA TRP A 93 6.24 -10.51 -5.36
C TRP A 93 7.02 -9.27 -4.91
N SER A 94 7.84 -9.38 -3.85
CA SER A 94 8.64 -8.26 -3.29
C SER A 94 9.61 -7.59 -4.27
N ARG A 95 9.91 -8.22 -5.42
CA ARG A 95 10.68 -7.59 -6.51
C ARG A 95 9.87 -6.61 -7.35
N PHE A 96 8.54 -6.68 -7.30
CA PHE A 96 7.62 -5.94 -8.17
C PHE A 96 6.63 -5.07 -7.40
N VAL A 97 6.41 -5.38 -6.11
CA VAL A 97 5.40 -4.77 -5.26
C VAL A 97 6.04 -4.42 -3.92
N SER A 98 5.92 -3.17 -3.50
CA SER A 98 6.34 -2.72 -2.16
C SER A 98 5.35 -3.18 -1.08
N GLU A 99 5.74 -3.08 0.19
CA GLU A 99 4.84 -3.41 1.30
C GLU A 99 3.56 -2.57 1.30
N ALA A 100 3.67 -1.27 1.01
CA ALA A 100 2.52 -0.37 0.91
C ALA A 100 1.58 -0.75 -0.25
N GLU A 101 2.13 -1.13 -1.39
CA GLU A 101 1.34 -1.59 -2.54
C GLU A 101 0.69 -2.95 -2.27
N ALA A 102 1.37 -3.85 -1.57
CA ALA A 102 0.79 -5.12 -1.13
C ALA A 102 -0.39 -4.86 -0.16
N ALA A 103 -0.22 -3.94 0.79
CA ALA A 103 -1.30 -3.52 1.69
C ALA A 103 -2.50 -2.95 0.91
N TRP A 104 -2.23 -2.09 -0.09
CA TRP A 104 -3.26 -1.55 -0.97
C TRP A 104 -3.97 -2.65 -1.76
N ILE A 105 -3.25 -3.61 -2.36
CA ILE A 105 -3.84 -4.76 -3.06
C ILE A 105 -4.78 -5.54 -2.14
N ILE A 106 -4.34 -5.85 -0.91
CA ILE A 106 -5.14 -6.60 0.06
C ILE A 106 -6.42 -5.83 0.44
N ASP A 107 -6.34 -4.52 0.64
CA ASP A 107 -7.52 -3.68 0.89
C ASP A 107 -8.51 -3.73 -0.29
N GLN A 108 -8.02 -3.62 -1.53
CA GLN A 108 -8.87 -3.73 -2.72
C GLN A 108 -9.50 -5.12 -2.87
N LEU A 109 -8.75 -6.20 -2.60
CA LEU A 109 -9.29 -7.56 -2.67
C LEU A 109 -10.45 -7.76 -1.67
N ARG A 110 -10.34 -7.17 -0.47
CA ARG A 110 -11.39 -7.23 0.55
C ARG A 110 -12.64 -6.43 0.20
N ARG A 111 -12.54 -5.41 -0.65
CA ARG A 111 -13.67 -4.60 -1.11
C ARG A 111 -14.31 -5.13 -2.40
N GLY A 112 -13.74 -6.18 -2.98
CA GLY A 112 -14.03 -6.63 -4.32
C GLY A 112 -13.09 -5.96 -5.31
N PHE A 113 -12.14 -6.74 -5.84
CA PHE A 113 -11.07 -6.20 -6.67
C PHE A 113 -11.61 -5.63 -7.99
N PRO A 114 -11.10 -4.49 -8.48
CA PRO A 114 -11.53 -3.93 -9.76
C PRO A 114 -11.18 -4.85 -10.94
N SER A 115 -12.01 -4.86 -11.97
CA SER A 115 -11.75 -5.54 -13.24
C SER A 115 -11.01 -4.63 -14.23
N LEU A 116 -10.39 -5.21 -15.26
CA LEU A 116 -9.59 -4.44 -16.23
C LEU A 116 -10.45 -3.50 -17.09
N ASP A 117 -11.69 -3.87 -17.33
CA ASP A 117 -12.68 -3.12 -18.12
C ASP A 117 -13.34 -1.97 -17.34
N ALA A 118 -13.26 -1.98 -16.01
CA ALA A 118 -13.84 -0.93 -15.16
C ALA A 118 -13.16 0.45 -15.33
N GLY A 119 -12.00 0.51 -15.99
CA GLY A 119 -11.25 1.74 -16.26
C GLY A 119 -10.97 2.02 -17.74
N GLY A 120 -11.54 1.26 -18.67
CA GLY A 120 -11.11 1.31 -20.07
C GLY A 120 -12.06 0.63 -21.04
N ARG A 121 -13.25 1.22 -21.25
CA ARG A 121 -13.93 1.09 -22.54
C ARG A 121 -13.47 2.25 -23.44
N ARG A 122 -12.61 1.94 -24.39
CA ARG A 122 -12.68 2.52 -25.73
C ARG A 122 -13.24 1.44 -26.64
#